data_AF-V9G0T6-F1
#
_entry.id   AF-V9G0T6-F1
#
_cell.length_a   1.000
_cell.length_b   1.000
_cell.length_c   1.000
_cell.angle_alpha   90.00
_cell.angle_beta   90.00
_cell.angle_gamma   90.00
#
_symmetry.space_group_name_H-M   'P 1'
#
loop_
_entity.id
_entity.type
_entity.pdbx_description
1 polymer ?
#
loop_
_entity_poly.entity_id
_entity_poly.type
_entity_poly.pdbx_seq_one_letter_code
_entity_poly.pdbx_strand_id
1 'polypeptide(L)'
;MDLMTWTAVIHPTVMVPLQDNILHTQQQNERQREQTSALNEVIASLKCDEQNLLSRSHEIQADVAATRAFRVEVEEQIRRAEVTDRELITSIDAEEVKIQWIRGEVARLHTQNGTADLEVARINDETERFTAATASLRGKFELQQQGRDNVAAQRAIKCEMVGMLRRFPGNEMLQTRALRALFVMCKKPTVRRQLLVCGLQNALVEVLQQLPRQASAYLGVCQLITLLSSTANKSEGMQRWHTMKLVEAMLAACTSVEAASPAISDEIHCTTSDAFEVLKKNPQLNDVDVKELYGCNFPTT
;
A
#
# COMPACT_ATOMS: atom_id res chain seq x y z
N MET A 1 42.32 68.64 152.53
CA MET A 1 42.68 67.25 152.19
C MET A 1 44.19 67.23 152.06
N ASP A 2 44.90 66.49 152.90
CA ASP A 2 46.37 66.43 152.81
C ASP A 2 46.81 65.57 151.61
N LEU A 3 48.03 65.81 151.12
CA LEU A 3 48.56 65.15 149.93
C LEU A 3 48.67 63.63 150.11
N MET A 4 48.94 63.17 151.33
CA MET A 4 49.13 61.74 151.66
C MET A 4 47.83 60.94 151.57
N THR A 5 46.72 61.49 152.06
CA THR A 5 45.39 60.85 152.03
C THR A 5 44.87 60.74 150.59
N TRP A 6 45.21 61.74 149.76
CA TRP A 6 44.89 61.74 148.34
C TRP A 6 45.68 60.67 147.58
N THR A 7 47.00 60.57 147.78
CA THR A 7 47.86 59.59 147.07
C THR A 7 47.73 58.15 147.59
N ALA A 8 47.52 57.94 148.90
CA ALA A 8 47.58 56.61 149.51
C ALA A 8 46.24 55.86 149.53
N VAL A 9 45.10 56.58 149.52
CA VAL A 9 43.77 55.97 149.70
C VAL A 9 42.80 56.34 148.58
N ILE A 10 42.64 57.63 148.27
CA ILE A 10 41.65 58.05 147.26
C ILE A 10 42.11 57.70 145.85
N HIS A 11 43.38 57.94 145.52
CA HIS A 11 43.90 57.68 144.18
C HIS A 11 43.84 56.17 143.80
N PRO A 12 44.32 55.21 144.62
CA PRO A 12 44.29 53.79 144.25
C PRO A 12 42.89 53.16 144.34
N THR A 13 42.06 53.58 145.31
CA THR A 13 40.77 52.91 145.59
C THR A 13 39.62 53.47 144.75
N VAL A 14 39.68 54.73 144.33
CA VAL A 14 38.60 55.41 143.61
C VAL A 14 39.02 55.84 142.21
N MET A 15 40.16 56.54 142.06
CA MET A 15 40.54 57.09 140.75
C MET A 15 41.04 56.04 139.76
N VAL A 16 41.82 55.05 140.20
CA VAL A 16 42.31 53.97 139.31
C VAL A 16 41.16 53.11 138.75
N PRO A 17 40.20 52.60 139.54
CA PRO A 17 39.05 51.88 138.99
C PRO A 17 38.14 52.73 138.09
N LEU A 18 38.01 54.03 138.38
CA LEU A 18 37.28 54.96 137.50
C LEU A 18 38.01 55.15 136.16
N GLN A 19 39.33 55.30 136.18
CA GLN A 19 40.15 55.37 134.96
C GLN A 19 40.08 54.08 134.14
N ASP A 20 40.15 52.91 134.79
CA ASP A 20 40.01 51.61 134.14
C ASP A 20 38.61 51.41 133.54
N ASN A 21 37.55 51.82 134.25
CA ASN A 21 36.17 51.76 133.74
C ASN A 21 35.96 52.71 132.55
N ILE A 22 36.52 53.92 132.59
CA ILE A 22 36.49 54.87 131.48
C ILE A 22 37.22 54.28 130.28
N LEU A 23 38.41 53.70 130.48
CA LEU A 23 39.19 53.07 129.42
C LEU A 23 38.46 51.87 128.81
N HIS A 24 37.88 50.99 129.63
CA HIS A 24 37.11 49.85 129.15
C HIS A 24 35.88 50.29 128.34
N THR A 25 35.17 51.32 128.81
CA THR A 25 34.01 51.88 128.11
C THR A 25 34.41 52.53 126.78
N GLN A 26 35.56 53.22 126.72
CA GLN A 26 36.10 53.77 125.48
C GLN A 26 36.46 52.66 124.48
N GLN A 27 37.17 51.62 124.93
CA GLN A 27 37.52 50.47 124.08
C GLN A 27 36.27 49.70 123.59
N GLN A 28 35.22 49.61 124.41
CA GLN A 28 33.95 48.99 124.00
C GLN A 28 33.22 49.85 122.96
N ASN A 29 33.19 51.18 123.14
CA ASN A 29 32.60 52.10 122.18
C ASN A 29 33.36 52.11 120.85
N GLU A 30 34.70 52.03 120.87
CA GLU A 30 35.52 51.91 119.66
C GLU A 30 35.21 50.61 118.91
N ARG A 31 35.19 49.46 119.61
CA ARG A 31 34.78 48.19 119.02
C ARG A 31 33.36 48.23 118.44
N GLN A 32 32.42 48.87 119.13
CA GLN A 32 31.05 49.03 118.61
C GLN A 32 31.01 49.93 117.37
N ARG A 33 31.83 50.99 117.31
CA ARG A 33 31.93 51.85 116.12
C ARG A 33 32.53 51.09 114.94
N GLU A 34 33.59 50.33 115.15
CA GLU A 34 34.19 49.48 114.11
C GLU A 34 33.19 48.44 113.59
N GLN A 35 32.49 47.76 114.49
CA GLN A 35 31.44 46.80 114.13
C GLN A 35 30.30 47.47 113.34
N THR A 36 29.88 48.67 113.74
CA THR A 36 28.82 49.42 113.04
C THR A 36 29.29 49.87 111.67
N SER A 37 30.55 50.30 111.53
CA SER A 37 31.14 50.66 110.24
C SER A 37 31.19 49.47 109.29
N ALA A 38 31.69 48.33 109.76
CA ALA A 38 31.74 47.09 108.99
C ALA A 38 30.34 46.62 108.57
N LEU A 39 29.35 46.72 109.47
CA LEU A 39 27.96 46.39 109.16
C LEU A 39 27.39 47.32 108.08
N ASN A 40 27.66 48.63 108.16
CA ASN A 40 27.20 49.60 107.17
C ASN A 40 27.84 49.36 105.79
N GLU A 41 29.12 48.99 105.75
CA GLU A 41 29.80 48.61 104.50
C GLU A 41 29.17 47.37 103.87
N VAL A 42 28.87 46.33 104.67
CA VAL A 42 28.18 45.13 104.20
C VAL A 42 26.78 45.46 103.69
N ILE A 43 26.02 46.30 104.39
CA ILE A 43 24.68 46.74 103.95
C ILE A 43 24.77 47.49 102.62
N ALA A 44 25.75 48.39 102.46
CA ALA A 44 25.95 49.12 101.20
C ALA A 44 26.30 48.18 100.04
N SER A 45 27.17 47.20 100.28
CA SER A 45 27.52 46.16 99.29
C SER A 45 26.29 45.33 98.90
N LEU A 46 25.54 44.82 99.88
CA LEU A 46 24.34 44.02 99.63
C LEU A 46 23.28 44.80 98.86
N LYS A 47 23.11 46.10 99.16
CA LYS A 47 22.18 46.97 98.42
C LYS A 47 22.62 47.18 96.97
N CYS A 48 23.92 47.32 96.73
CA CYS A 48 24.46 47.39 95.37
C CYS A 48 24.24 46.08 94.62
N ASP A 49 24.48 44.94 95.26
CA ASP A 49 24.27 43.62 94.69
C ASP A 49 22.79 43.37 94.37
N GLU A 50 21.88 43.78 95.26
CA GLU A 50 20.43 43.72 95.02
C GLU A 50 20.03 44.52 93.77
N GLN A 51 20.54 45.75 93.61
CA GLN A 51 20.26 46.58 92.42
C GLN A 51 20.82 45.95 91.13
N ASN A 52 22.00 45.35 91.19
CA ASN A 52 22.60 44.63 90.07
C ASN A 52 21.78 43.41 89.70
N LEU A 53 21.31 42.63 90.68
CA LEU A 53 20.45 41.47 90.45
C LEU A 53 19.10 41.87 89.88
N LEU A 54 18.49 42.95 90.37
CA LEU A 54 17.25 43.48 89.80
C LEU A 54 17.43 43.89 88.34
N SER A 55 18.51 44.60 88.01
CA SER A 55 18.79 45.01 86.63
C SER A 55 18.96 43.80 85.70
N ARG A 56 19.75 42.80 86.12
CA ARG A 56 19.90 41.53 85.40
C ARG A 56 18.58 40.78 85.24
N SER A 57 17.73 40.78 86.26
CA SER A 57 16.41 40.14 86.18
C SER A 57 15.53 40.80 85.13
N HIS A 58 15.57 42.13 84.99
CA HIS A 58 14.82 42.84 83.95
C HIS A 58 15.36 42.56 82.55
N GLU A 59 16.68 42.52 82.37
CA GLU A 59 17.32 42.14 81.11
C GLU A 59 16.92 40.72 80.68
N ILE A 60 17.03 39.75 81.59
CA ILE A 60 16.62 38.36 81.31
C ILE A 60 15.13 38.30 80.97
N GLN A 61 14.28 39.06 81.66
CA GLN A 61 12.85 39.10 81.36
C GLN A 61 12.56 39.65 79.96
N ALA A 62 13.31 40.67 79.52
CA ALA A 62 13.23 41.22 78.17
C ALA A 62 13.68 40.19 77.11
N ASP A 63 14.80 39.51 77.34
CA ASP A 63 15.32 38.46 76.44
C ASP A 63 14.36 37.27 76.33
N VAL A 64 13.74 36.86 77.45
CA VAL A 64 12.70 35.82 77.45
C VAL A 64 11.48 36.26 76.64
N ALA A 65 11.06 37.53 76.75
CA ALA A 65 9.97 38.05 75.94
C ALA A 65 10.32 38.09 74.44
N ALA A 66 11.53 38.53 74.09
CA ALA A 66 12.02 38.53 72.70
C ALA A 66 12.11 37.11 72.12
N THR A 67 12.64 36.16 72.89
CA THR A 67 12.74 34.75 72.49
C THR A 67 11.36 34.12 72.28
N ARG A 68 10.38 34.45 73.14
CA ARG A 68 8.99 34.00 72.97
C ARG A 68 8.36 34.56 71.69
N ALA A 69 8.57 35.84 71.40
CA ALA A 69 8.06 36.45 70.17
C ALA A 69 8.71 35.82 68.93
N PHE A 70 10.02 35.61 68.94
CA PHE A 70 10.73 34.94 67.86
C PHE A 70 10.22 33.50 67.63
N ARG A 71 10.00 32.74 68.72
CA ARG A 71 9.45 31.38 68.62
C ARG A 71 8.09 31.36 67.92
N VAL A 72 7.18 32.28 68.28
CA VAL A 72 5.85 32.37 67.65
C VAL A 72 5.96 32.68 66.16
N GLU A 73 6.88 33.56 65.76
CA GLU A 73 7.12 33.85 64.34
C GLU A 73 7.63 32.62 63.58
N VAL A 74 8.60 31.89 64.15
CA VAL A 74 9.13 30.67 63.53
C VAL A 74 8.05 29.59 63.42
N GLU A 75 7.23 29.41 64.46
CA GLU A 75 6.10 28.47 64.43
C GLU A 75 5.09 28.82 63.31
N GLU A 76 4.80 30.10 63.11
CA GLU A 76 3.93 30.55 62.03
C GLU A 76 4.56 30.36 60.65
N GLN A 77 5.88 30.58 60.50
CA GLN A 77 6.58 30.31 59.25
C GLN A 77 6.58 28.81 58.90
N ILE A 78 6.82 27.93 59.89
CA ILE A 78 6.72 26.48 59.73
C ILE A 78 5.31 26.11 59.28
N ARG A 79 4.27 26.64 59.95
CA ARG A 79 2.88 26.38 59.59
C ARG A 79 2.56 26.79 58.15
N ARG A 80 3.05 27.95 57.70
CA ARG A 80 2.88 28.40 56.31
C ARG A 80 3.57 27.47 55.32
N ALA A 81 4.81 27.05 55.61
CA ALA A 81 5.56 26.11 54.78
C ALA A 81 4.84 24.76 54.66
N GLU A 82 4.30 24.23 55.76
CA GLU A 82 3.53 22.98 55.73
C GLU A 82 2.25 23.08 54.90
N VAL A 83 1.58 24.24 54.91
CA VAL A 83 0.40 24.45 54.05
C VAL A 83 0.80 24.45 52.59
N THR A 84 1.86 25.17 52.23
CA THR A 84 2.35 25.18 50.84
C THR A 84 2.83 23.80 50.38
N ASP A 85 3.46 23.02 51.26
CA ASP A 85 3.88 21.65 50.93
C ASP A 85 2.68 20.74 50.65
N ARG A 86 1.61 20.84 51.45
CA ARG A 86 0.38 20.07 51.22
C ARG A 86 -0.31 20.45 49.91
N GLU A 87 -0.32 21.73 49.57
CA GLU A 87 -0.86 22.23 48.29
C GLU A 87 -0.04 21.71 47.11
N LEU A 88 1.30 21.74 47.22
CA LEU A 88 2.19 21.21 46.19
C LEU A 88 2.01 19.70 46.01
N ILE A 89 1.92 18.92 47.09
CA ILE A 89 1.66 17.47 47.02
C ILE A 89 0.35 17.20 46.27
N THR A 90 -0.72 17.92 46.63
CA THR A 90 -2.02 17.77 45.96
C THR A 90 -1.95 18.10 44.47
N SER A 91 -1.18 19.13 44.10
CA SER A 91 -0.95 19.49 42.70
C SER A 91 -0.12 18.43 41.96
N ILE A 92 0.90 17.86 42.60
CA ILE A 92 1.73 16.80 42.02
C ILE A 92 0.87 15.56 41.76
N ASP A 93 0.06 15.15 42.73
CA ASP A 93 -0.83 13.99 42.60
C ASP A 93 -1.83 14.18 41.44
N ALA A 94 -2.39 15.40 41.29
CA ALA A 94 -3.28 15.72 40.18
C ALA A 94 -2.60 15.64 38.81
N GLU A 95 -1.35 16.10 38.70
CA GLU A 95 -0.56 15.98 37.46
C GLU A 95 -0.14 14.52 37.18
N GLU A 96 0.20 13.74 38.20
CA GLU A 96 0.57 12.32 38.02
C GLU A 96 -0.60 11.51 37.44
N VAL A 97 -1.84 11.79 37.85
CA VAL A 97 -3.05 11.19 37.25
C VAL A 97 -3.15 11.53 35.75
N LYS A 98 -2.87 12.78 35.35
CA LYS A 98 -2.86 13.18 33.93
C LYS A 98 -1.76 12.46 33.16
N ILE A 99 -0.57 12.36 33.73
CA ILE A 99 0.56 11.64 33.12
C ILE A 99 0.22 10.16 32.92
N GLN A 100 -0.39 9.51 33.91
CA GLN A 100 -0.84 8.12 33.80
C GLN A 100 -1.87 7.94 32.69
N TRP A 101 -2.84 8.86 32.58
CA TRP A 101 -3.82 8.85 31.50
C TRP A 101 -3.14 8.98 30.13
N ILE A 102 -2.22 9.94 29.97
CA ILE A 102 -1.45 10.13 28.72
C ILE A 102 -0.67 8.86 28.37
N ARG A 103 0.01 8.23 29.33
CA ARG A 103 0.75 6.97 29.11
C ARG A 103 -0.16 5.85 28.62
N GLY A 104 -1.35 5.71 29.22
CA GLY A 104 -2.36 4.74 28.79
C GLY A 104 -2.84 5.00 27.36
N GLU A 105 -3.09 6.26 27.02
CA GLU A 105 -3.53 6.66 25.69
C GLU A 105 -2.44 6.43 24.63
N VAL A 106 -1.18 6.73 24.95
CA VAL A 106 -0.04 6.43 24.08
C VAL A 106 0.08 4.92 23.82
N ALA A 107 -0.05 4.08 24.86
CA ALA A 107 -0.01 2.62 24.69
C ALA A 107 -1.15 2.11 23.78
N ARG A 108 -2.36 2.66 23.95
CA ARG A 108 -3.53 2.36 23.12
C ARG A 108 -3.28 2.72 21.66
N LEU A 109 -2.79 3.93 21.38
CA LEU A 109 -2.44 4.39 20.03
C LEU A 109 -1.33 3.54 19.41
N HIS A 110 -0.33 3.13 20.19
CA HIS A 110 0.76 2.30 19.69
C HIS A 110 0.28 0.91 19.24
N THR A 111 -0.72 0.34 19.94
CA THR A 111 -1.38 -0.90 19.54
C THR A 111 -2.19 -0.71 18.26
N GLN A 112 -2.95 0.39 18.16
CA GLN A 112 -3.69 0.72 16.93
C GLN A 112 -2.79 0.90 15.72
N ASN A 113 -1.64 1.57 15.90
CA ASN A 113 -0.67 1.73 14.82
C ASN A 113 -0.11 0.38 14.36
N GLY A 114 0.21 -0.51 15.31
CA GLY A 114 0.65 -1.88 14.99
C GLY A 114 -0.41 -2.68 14.21
N THR A 115 -1.70 -2.50 14.52
CA THR A 115 -2.78 -3.12 13.73
C THR A 115 -2.91 -2.51 12.33
N ALA A 116 -2.75 -1.19 12.20
CA ALA A 116 -2.79 -0.51 10.90
C ALA A 116 -1.62 -0.96 10.00
N ASP A 117 -0.42 -1.12 10.55
CA ASP A 117 0.75 -1.62 9.82
C ASP A 117 0.51 -3.03 9.26
N LEU A 118 -0.16 -3.90 10.02
CA LEU A 118 -0.56 -5.25 9.55
C LEU A 118 -1.58 -5.18 8.41
N GLU A 119 -2.54 -4.24 8.46
CA GLU A 119 -3.50 -4.06 7.38
C GLU A 119 -2.84 -3.54 6.10
N VAL A 120 -1.91 -2.59 6.22
CA VAL A 120 -1.11 -2.09 5.09
C VAL A 120 -0.29 -3.21 4.47
N ALA A 121 0.37 -4.04 5.28
CA ALA A 121 1.11 -5.21 4.79
C ALA A 121 0.19 -6.17 4.02
N ARG A 122 -1.00 -6.47 4.54
CA ARG A 122 -1.99 -7.32 3.85
C ARG A 122 -2.45 -6.73 2.52
N ILE A 123 -2.72 -5.43 2.47
CA ILE A 123 -3.14 -4.74 1.24
C ILE A 123 -2.01 -4.76 0.19
N ASN A 124 -0.75 -4.60 0.62
CA ASN A 124 0.39 -4.70 -0.29
C ASN A 124 0.51 -6.12 -0.88
N ASP A 125 0.41 -7.16 -0.06
CA ASP A 125 0.41 -8.56 -0.53
C ASP A 125 -0.72 -8.81 -1.55
N GLU A 126 -1.93 -8.32 -1.29
CA GLU A 126 -3.05 -8.43 -2.23
C GLU A 126 -2.81 -7.64 -3.52
N THR A 127 -2.22 -6.45 -3.42
CA THR A 127 -1.88 -5.60 -4.57
C THR A 127 -0.83 -6.28 -5.46
N GLU A 128 0.18 -6.92 -4.88
CA GLU A 128 1.16 -7.71 -5.63
C GLU A 128 0.50 -8.89 -6.35
N ARG A 129 -0.41 -9.61 -5.68
CA ARG A 129 -1.18 -10.70 -6.31
C ARG A 129 -2.04 -10.21 -7.46
N PHE A 130 -2.73 -9.08 -7.32
CA PHE A 130 -3.52 -8.48 -8.40
C PHE A 130 -2.66 -8.01 -9.56
N THR A 131 -1.47 -7.47 -9.28
CA THR A 131 -0.52 -7.05 -10.31
C THR A 131 -0.03 -8.26 -11.11
N ALA A 132 0.33 -9.35 -10.43
CA ALA A 132 0.73 -10.60 -11.08
C ALA A 132 -0.41 -11.22 -11.91
N ALA A 133 -1.64 -11.23 -11.38
CA ALA A 133 -2.81 -11.72 -12.09
C ALA A 133 -3.11 -10.88 -13.34
N THR A 134 -2.99 -9.55 -13.23
CA THR A 134 -3.18 -8.62 -14.36
C THR A 134 -2.12 -8.84 -15.44
N ALA A 135 -0.85 -9.01 -15.05
CA ALA A 135 0.23 -9.33 -15.99
C ALA A 135 -0.02 -10.67 -16.70
N SER A 136 -0.47 -11.70 -15.98
CA SER A 136 -0.83 -13.00 -16.56
C SER A 136 -1.98 -12.90 -17.56
N LEU A 137 -3.04 -12.15 -17.23
CA LEU A 137 -4.17 -11.92 -18.13
C LEU A 137 -3.76 -11.13 -19.37
N ARG A 138 -2.91 -10.10 -19.21
CA ARG A 138 -2.37 -9.34 -20.34
C ARG A 138 -1.55 -10.24 -21.28
N GLY A 139 -0.70 -11.11 -20.74
CA GLY A 139 0.04 -12.09 -21.55
C GLY A 139 -0.87 -13.07 -22.31
N LYS A 140 -1.94 -13.57 -21.66
CA LYS A 140 -2.94 -14.42 -22.33
C LYS A 140 -3.68 -13.68 -23.45
N PHE A 141 -4.03 -12.40 -23.21
CA PHE A 141 -4.69 -11.56 -24.20
C PHE A 141 -3.80 -11.30 -25.42
N GLU A 142 -2.53 -10.95 -25.20
CA GLU A 142 -1.54 -10.74 -26.27
C GLU A 142 -1.35 -12.00 -27.13
N LEU A 143 -1.24 -13.18 -26.50
CA LEU A 143 -1.18 -14.46 -27.21
C LEU A 143 -2.44 -14.73 -28.03
N GLN A 144 -3.62 -14.45 -27.47
CA GLN A 144 -4.87 -14.61 -28.21
C GLN A 144 -4.95 -13.66 -29.41
N GLN A 145 -4.51 -12.41 -29.23
CA GLN A 145 -4.50 -11.40 -30.28
C GLN A 145 -3.54 -11.81 -31.41
N GLN A 146 -2.31 -12.22 -31.08
CA GLN A 146 -1.36 -12.78 -32.06
C GLN A 146 -1.94 -14.00 -32.80
N GLY A 147 -2.65 -14.87 -32.08
CA GLY A 147 -3.36 -16.00 -32.68
C GLY A 147 -4.42 -15.57 -33.70
N ARG A 148 -5.23 -14.56 -33.38
CA ARG A 148 -6.24 -13.99 -34.30
C ARG A 148 -5.59 -13.34 -35.51
N ASP A 149 -4.54 -12.56 -35.30
CA ASP A 149 -3.82 -11.85 -36.37
C ASP A 149 -3.15 -12.84 -37.32
N ASN A 150 -2.55 -13.92 -36.80
CA ASN A 150 -2.02 -15.01 -37.61
C ASN A 150 -3.09 -15.69 -38.46
N VAL A 151 -4.26 -15.97 -37.89
CA VAL A 151 -5.39 -16.55 -38.65
C VAL A 151 -5.88 -15.57 -39.72
N ALA A 152 -5.97 -14.28 -39.40
CA ALA A 152 -6.36 -13.24 -40.36
C ALA A 152 -5.36 -13.12 -41.51
N ALA A 153 -4.05 -13.09 -41.23
CA ALA A 153 -2.98 -13.05 -42.23
C ALA A 153 -3.01 -14.29 -43.13
N GLN A 154 -3.18 -15.49 -42.55
CA GLN A 154 -3.32 -16.72 -43.33
C GLN A 154 -4.56 -16.72 -44.23
N ARG A 155 -5.67 -16.11 -43.79
CA ARG A 155 -6.86 -15.93 -44.65
C ARG A 155 -6.61 -14.91 -45.74
N ALA A 156 -5.95 -13.79 -45.44
CA ALA A 156 -5.62 -12.76 -46.42
C ALA A 156 -4.77 -13.32 -47.57
N ILE A 157 -3.72 -14.10 -47.27
CA ILE A 157 -2.90 -14.76 -48.31
C ILE A 157 -3.76 -15.66 -49.22
N LYS A 158 -4.72 -16.40 -48.66
CA LYS A 158 -5.60 -17.28 -49.43
C LYS A 158 -6.59 -16.51 -50.29
N CYS A 159 -7.13 -15.39 -49.79
CA CYS A 159 -7.97 -14.48 -50.58
C CYS A 159 -7.18 -13.84 -51.72
N GLU A 160 -5.93 -13.42 -51.46
CA GLU A 160 -5.01 -12.88 -52.47
C GLU A 160 -4.67 -13.91 -53.56
N MET A 161 -4.49 -15.19 -53.21
CA MET A 161 -4.28 -16.27 -54.18
C MET A 161 -5.50 -16.46 -55.11
N VAL A 162 -6.73 -16.31 -54.58
CA VAL A 162 -7.95 -16.28 -55.40
C VAL A 162 -8.01 -14.99 -56.22
N GLY A 163 -7.63 -13.85 -55.64
CA GLY A 163 -7.55 -12.56 -56.32
C GLY A 163 -6.53 -12.54 -57.47
N MET A 164 -5.44 -13.29 -57.40
CA MET A 164 -4.46 -13.41 -58.48
C MET A 164 -5.05 -14.04 -59.75
N LEU A 165 -6.03 -14.95 -59.64
CA LEU A 165 -6.78 -15.43 -60.80
C LEU A 165 -7.55 -14.28 -61.48
N ARG A 166 -8.08 -13.34 -60.70
CA ARG A 166 -8.88 -12.21 -61.19
C ARG A 166 -8.06 -11.04 -61.69
N ARG A 167 -6.83 -10.83 -61.19
CA ARG A 167 -5.99 -9.66 -61.52
C ARG A 167 -5.46 -9.67 -62.96
N PHE A 168 -5.35 -10.83 -63.59
CA PHE A 168 -4.83 -10.96 -64.95
C PHE A 168 -5.85 -11.64 -65.88
N PRO A 169 -7.01 -11.00 -66.14
CA PRO A 169 -8.00 -11.54 -67.06
C PRO A 169 -7.39 -11.66 -68.46
N GLY A 170 -7.43 -12.85 -69.06
CA GLY A 170 -6.98 -13.09 -70.43
C GLY A 170 -5.48 -13.41 -70.61
N ASN A 171 -4.66 -13.42 -69.56
CA ASN A 171 -3.26 -13.85 -69.66
C ASN A 171 -3.14 -15.36 -69.42
N GLU A 172 -3.10 -16.14 -70.51
CA GLU A 172 -3.07 -17.61 -70.49
C GLU A 172 -1.96 -18.17 -69.60
N MET A 173 -0.72 -17.73 -69.79
CA MET A 173 0.43 -18.28 -69.06
C MET A 173 0.31 -18.05 -67.55
N LEU A 174 -0.13 -16.87 -67.14
CA LEU A 174 -0.29 -16.56 -65.71
C LEU A 174 -1.50 -17.27 -65.10
N GLN A 175 -2.63 -17.34 -65.82
CA GLN A 175 -3.81 -18.05 -65.33
C GLN A 175 -3.58 -19.55 -65.25
N THR A 176 -3.01 -20.19 -66.26
CA THR A 176 -2.66 -21.62 -66.23
C THR A 176 -1.66 -21.94 -65.12
N ARG A 177 -0.68 -21.06 -64.86
CA ARG A 177 0.26 -21.22 -63.74
C ARG A 177 -0.41 -21.05 -62.39
N ALA A 178 -1.32 -20.08 -62.25
CA ALA A 178 -2.09 -19.86 -61.02
C ALA A 178 -3.05 -21.03 -60.74
N LEU A 179 -3.74 -21.55 -61.75
CA LEU A 179 -4.62 -22.72 -61.65
C LEU A 179 -3.84 -23.97 -61.23
N ARG A 180 -2.65 -24.22 -61.81
CA ARG A 180 -1.78 -25.33 -61.38
C ARG A 180 -1.34 -25.19 -59.93
N ALA A 181 -0.96 -23.98 -59.49
CA ALA A 181 -0.58 -23.73 -58.11
C ALA A 181 -1.76 -23.97 -57.14
N LEU A 182 -2.96 -23.49 -57.50
CA LEU A 182 -4.20 -23.72 -56.75
C LEU A 182 -4.56 -25.21 -56.70
N PHE A 183 -4.38 -25.95 -57.78
CA PHE A 183 -4.60 -27.39 -57.81
C PHE A 183 -3.70 -28.14 -56.83
N VAL A 184 -2.40 -27.83 -56.82
CA VAL A 184 -1.45 -28.41 -55.84
C VAL A 184 -1.83 -28.05 -54.41
N MET A 185 -2.19 -26.80 -54.14
CA MET A 185 -2.64 -26.35 -52.81
C MET A 185 -3.92 -27.05 -52.37
N CYS A 186 -4.88 -27.22 -53.29
CA CYS A 186 -6.15 -27.90 -53.04
C CYS A 186 -5.96 -29.39 -52.75
N LYS A 187 -4.83 -30.03 -53.05
CA LYS A 187 -4.60 -31.42 -52.62
C LYS A 187 -4.71 -31.60 -51.10
N LYS A 188 -4.33 -30.58 -50.31
CA LYS A 188 -4.51 -30.58 -48.85
C LYS A 188 -5.97 -30.22 -48.49
N PRO A 189 -6.73 -31.11 -47.81
CA PRO A 189 -8.16 -30.88 -47.53
C PRO A 189 -8.46 -29.60 -46.72
N THR A 190 -7.59 -29.24 -45.78
CA THR A 190 -7.73 -28.03 -44.95
C THR A 190 -7.59 -26.74 -45.76
N VAL A 191 -6.63 -26.70 -46.68
CA VAL A 191 -6.40 -25.56 -47.59
C VAL A 191 -7.53 -25.47 -48.61
N ARG A 192 -7.95 -26.62 -49.16
CA ARG A 192 -9.08 -26.73 -50.08
C ARG A 192 -10.35 -26.10 -49.51
N ARG A 193 -10.73 -26.47 -48.29
CA ARG A 193 -11.91 -25.91 -47.60
C ARG A 193 -11.80 -24.40 -47.42
N GLN A 194 -10.62 -23.90 -47.06
CA GLN A 194 -10.41 -22.46 -46.86
C GLN A 194 -10.49 -21.66 -48.16
N LEU A 195 -9.93 -22.18 -49.27
CA LEU A 195 -10.04 -21.56 -50.59
C LEU A 195 -11.49 -21.52 -51.11
N LEU A 196 -12.29 -22.54 -50.77
CA LEU A 196 -13.73 -22.56 -51.04
C LEU A 196 -14.47 -21.45 -50.29
N VAL A 197 -14.17 -21.25 -49.00
CA VAL A 197 -14.70 -20.12 -48.20
C VAL A 197 -14.25 -18.77 -48.77
N CYS A 198 -13.06 -18.68 -49.35
CA CYS A 198 -12.56 -17.50 -50.06
C CYS A 198 -13.21 -17.26 -51.45
N GLY A 199 -14.18 -18.09 -51.87
CA GLY A 199 -14.91 -17.91 -53.12
C GLY A 199 -14.17 -18.38 -54.37
N LEU A 200 -13.25 -19.37 -54.25
CA LEU A 200 -12.56 -19.96 -55.40
C LEU A 200 -13.53 -20.48 -56.48
N GLN A 201 -14.70 -20.99 -56.09
CA GLN A 201 -15.74 -21.47 -57.02
C GLN A 201 -16.15 -20.40 -58.03
N ASN A 202 -16.37 -19.16 -57.57
CA ASN A 202 -16.77 -18.05 -58.42
C ASN A 202 -15.63 -17.62 -59.35
N ALA A 203 -14.39 -17.58 -58.82
CA ALA A 203 -13.22 -17.27 -59.63
C ALA A 203 -12.99 -18.29 -60.76
N LEU A 204 -13.28 -19.58 -60.53
CA LEU A 204 -13.18 -20.61 -61.57
C LEU A 204 -14.22 -20.43 -62.69
N VAL A 205 -15.46 -20.05 -62.33
CA VAL A 205 -16.50 -19.72 -63.32
C VAL A 205 -16.10 -18.48 -64.14
N GLU A 206 -15.59 -17.44 -63.47
CA GLU A 206 -15.08 -16.23 -64.13
C GLU A 206 -13.95 -16.54 -65.13
N VAL A 207 -13.01 -17.43 -64.77
CA VAL A 207 -11.91 -17.84 -65.65
C VAL A 207 -12.41 -18.61 -66.88
N LEU A 208 -13.37 -19.54 -66.71
CA LEU A 208 -13.97 -20.27 -67.83
C LEU A 208 -14.68 -19.34 -68.82
N GLN A 209 -15.35 -18.31 -68.33
CA GLN A 209 -16.03 -17.33 -69.17
C GLN A 209 -15.05 -16.42 -69.93
N GLN A 210 -13.88 -16.13 -69.35
CA GLN A 210 -12.88 -15.25 -69.98
C GLN A 210 -12.02 -15.95 -71.03
N LEU A 211 -11.74 -17.25 -70.87
CA LEU A 211 -10.87 -18.01 -71.76
C LEU A 211 -11.51 -19.32 -72.26
N PRO A 212 -12.65 -19.26 -72.98
CA PRO A 212 -13.37 -20.46 -73.39
C PRO A 212 -12.61 -21.29 -74.44
N ARG A 213 -11.67 -20.69 -75.18
CA ARG A 213 -10.97 -21.35 -76.30
C ARG A 213 -9.68 -22.08 -75.94
N GLN A 214 -9.24 -22.02 -74.68
CA GLN A 214 -7.91 -22.49 -74.28
C GLN A 214 -7.97 -23.81 -73.51
N ALA A 215 -7.48 -24.87 -74.16
CA ALA A 215 -7.44 -26.22 -73.60
C ALA A 215 -6.73 -26.29 -72.23
N SER A 216 -5.61 -25.57 -72.07
CA SER A 216 -4.74 -25.68 -70.88
C SER A 216 -5.39 -25.10 -69.62
N ALA A 217 -6.04 -23.94 -69.74
CA ALA A 217 -6.79 -23.31 -68.66
C ALA A 217 -8.08 -24.09 -68.37
N TYR A 218 -8.79 -24.52 -69.42
CA TYR A 218 -10.01 -25.31 -69.31
C TYR A 218 -9.81 -26.63 -68.54
N LEU A 219 -8.81 -27.43 -68.94
CA LEU A 219 -8.46 -28.67 -68.24
C LEU A 219 -8.12 -28.42 -66.77
N GLY A 220 -7.34 -27.36 -66.49
CA GLY A 220 -6.99 -26.98 -65.12
C GLY A 220 -8.19 -26.60 -64.26
N VAL A 221 -9.19 -25.92 -64.83
CA VAL A 221 -10.43 -25.59 -64.13
C VAL A 221 -11.29 -26.85 -63.90
N CYS A 222 -11.48 -27.71 -64.91
CA CYS A 222 -12.26 -28.94 -64.75
C CYS A 222 -11.65 -29.88 -63.71
N GLN A 223 -10.32 -30.04 -63.71
CA GLN A 223 -9.61 -30.81 -62.67
C GLN A 223 -9.80 -30.22 -61.27
N LEU A 224 -9.80 -28.89 -61.14
CA LEU A 224 -10.10 -28.21 -59.88
C LEU A 224 -11.57 -28.42 -59.46
N ILE A 225 -12.54 -28.33 -60.37
CA ILE A 225 -13.96 -28.58 -60.08
C ILE A 225 -14.17 -30.00 -59.54
N THR A 226 -13.58 -31.00 -60.20
CA THR A 226 -13.60 -32.41 -59.75
C THR A 226 -12.99 -32.56 -58.35
N LEU A 227 -11.85 -31.92 -58.10
CA LEU A 227 -11.17 -31.97 -56.80
C LEU A 227 -11.95 -31.26 -55.70
N LEU A 228 -12.52 -30.08 -55.98
CA LEU A 228 -13.30 -29.30 -55.03
C LEU A 228 -14.63 -29.98 -54.68
N SER A 229 -15.28 -30.56 -55.67
CA SER A 229 -16.60 -31.20 -55.51
C SER A 229 -16.52 -32.58 -54.86
N SER A 230 -15.36 -33.27 -54.92
CA SER A 230 -15.15 -34.57 -54.26
C SER A 230 -14.89 -34.51 -52.74
N THR A 231 -14.79 -33.33 -52.14
CA THR A 231 -14.39 -33.16 -50.72
C THR A 231 -15.34 -32.34 -49.88
N ALA A 232 -16.39 -31.79 -50.47
CA ALA A 232 -17.33 -30.95 -49.78
C ALA A 232 -18.37 -31.81 -49.06
N ASN A 233 -17.93 -32.46 -47.98
CA ASN A 233 -18.83 -32.96 -46.96
C ASN A 233 -19.36 -31.76 -46.17
N LYS A 234 -20.69 -31.62 -46.12
CA LYS A 234 -21.50 -30.61 -45.39
C LYS A 234 -20.68 -29.80 -44.37
N SER A 235 -20.10 -28.68 -44.79
CA SER A 235 -19.50 -27.72 -43.86
C SER A 235 -20.25 -26.40 -43.94
N GLU A 236 -20.79 -25.97 -42.80
CA GLU A 236 -21.43 -24.66 -42.64
C GLU A 236 -20.49 -23.54 -43.14
N GLY A 237 -21.01 -22.65 -43.98
CA GLY A 237 -20.28 -21.50 -44.53
C GLY A 237 -19.64 -21.67 -45.92
N MET A 238 -19.86 -22.79 -46.60
CA MET A 238 -19.41 -22.98 -47.99
C MET A 238 -20.42 -22.40 -48.99
N GLN A 239 -19.97 -21.62 -49.97
CA GLN A 239 -20.83 -21.15 -51.06
C GLN A 239 -21.20 -22.32 -51.98
N ARG A 240 -22.43 -22.32 -52.47
CA ARG A 240 -22.89 -23.29 -53.48
C ARG A 240 -22.31 -22.88 -54.83
N TRP A 241 -22.00 -23.86 -55.68
CA TRP A 241 -21.70 -23.62 -57.08
C TRP A 241 -22.87 -22.90 -57.73
N HIS A 242 -22.58 -21.90 -58.56
CA HIS A 242 -23.55 -21.34 -59.50
C HIS A 242 -23.70 -22.29 -60.68
N THR A 243 -24.46 -23.35 -60.48
CA THR A 243 -24.37 -24.57 -61.27
C THR A 243 -24.81 -24.35 -62.72
N MET A 244 -25.84 -23.54 -62.96
CA MET A 244 -26.25 -23.20 -64.34
C MET A 244 -25.17 -22.41 -65.07
N LYS A 245 -24.64 -21.35 -64.45
CA LYS A 245 -23.56 -20.52 -65.04
C LYS A 245 -22.29 -21.34 -65.29
N LEU A 246 -21.98 -22.28 -64.40
CA LEU A 246 -20.83 -23.16 -64.53
C LEU A 246 -21.02 -24.15 -65.70
N VAL A 247 -22.17 -24.80 -65.78
CA VAL A 247 -22.48 -25.78 -66.83
C VAL A 247 -22.55 -25.09 -68.20
N GLU A 248 -23.17 -23.91 -68.29
CA GLU A 248 -23.17 -23.07 -69.50
C GLU A 248 -21.75 -22.69 -69.93
N ALA A 249 -20.91 -22.23 -69.00
CA ALA A 249 -19.52 -21.87 -69.29
C ALA A 249 -18.69 -23.09 -69.73
N MET A 250 -18.89 -24.25 -69.09
CA MET A 250 -18.21 -25.50 -69.48
C MET A 250 -18.64 -25.98 -70.87
N LEU A 251 -19.93 -25.94 -71.20
CA LEU A 251 -20.45 -26.30 -72.51
C LEU A 251 -19.95 -25.35 -73.62
N ALA A 252 -19.97 -24.04 -73.35
CA ALA A 252 -19.48 -23.03 -74.28
C ALA A 252 -17.97 -23.16 -74.52
N ALA A 253 -17.19 -23.47 -73.49
CA ALA A 253 -15.76 -23.71 -73.62
C ALA A 253 -15.49 -25.04 -74.36
N CYS A 254 -16.13 -26.15 -73.98
CA CYS A 254 -15.96 -27.46 -74.62
C CYS A 254 -16.24 -27.43 -76.13
N THR A 255 -17.15 -26.56 -76.60
CA THR A 255 -17.48 -26.40 -78.02
C THR A 255 -16.59 -25.40 -78.77
N SER A 256 -15.82 -24.58 -78.07
CA SER A 256 -15.00 -23.50 -78.66
C SER A 256 -13.49 -23.67 -78.48
N VAL A 257 -13.03 -24.68 -77.74
CA VAL A 257 -11.60 -24.98 -77.61
C VAL A 257 -11.02 -25.42 -78.96
N GLU A 258 -10.00 -24.70 -79.41
CA GLU A 258 -9.18 -25.11 -80.56
C GLU A 258 -8.27 -26.26 -80.12
N ALA A 259 -8.76 -27.50 -80.28
CA ALA A 259 -7.98 -28.68 -79.96
C ALA A 259 -6.83 -28.84 -80.97
N ALA A 260 -5.60 -28.54 -80.52
CA ALA A 260 -4.39 -28.69 -81.35
C ALA A 260 -4.12 -30.14 -81.78
N SER A 261 -4.78 -31.12 -81.14
CA SER A 261 -4.71 -32.54 -81.52
C SER A 261 -5.96 -33.31 -81.07
N PRO A 262 -6.27 -34.46 -81.70
CA PRO A 262 -7.37 -35.34 -81.29
C PRO A 262 -7.26 -35.80 -79.83
N ALA A 263 -6.04 -36.07 -79.36
CA ALA A 263 -5.78 -36.49 -77.99
C ALA A 263 -6.16 -35.43 -76.94
N ILE A 264 -5.97 -34.14 -77.27
CA ILE A 264 -6.37 -33.02 -76.40
C ILE A 264 -7.89 -32.88 -76.40
N SER A 265 -8.54 -33.13 -77.54
CA SER A 265 -10.01 -33.13 -77.65
C SER A 265 -10.63 -34.22 -76.77
N ASP A 266 -10.11 -35.45 -76.84
CA ASP A 266 -10.58 -36.58 -76.02
C ASP A 266 -10.38 -36.30 -74.52
N GLU A 267 -9.24 -35.71 -74.14
CA GLU A 267 -8.95 -35.32 -72.76
C GLU A 267 -9.91 -34.24 -72.24
N ILE A 268 -10.26 -33.26 -73.09
CA ILE A 268 -11.27 -32.24 -72.79
C ILE A 268 -12.63 -32.88 -72.56
N HIS A 269 -13.10 -33.76 -73.45
CA HIS A 269 -14.39 -34.44 -73.30
C HIS A 269 -14.45 -35.30 -72.02
N CYS A 270 -13.41 -36.11 -71.77
CA CYS A 270 -13.33 -36.95 -70.58
C CYS A 270 -13.34 -36.11 -69.29
N THR A 271 -12.48 -35.10 -69.19
CA THR A 271 -12.35 -34.27 -67.97
C THR A 271 -13.62 -33.45 -67.71
N THR A 272 -14.32 -33.04 -68.78
CA THR A 272 -15.60 -32.34 -68.68
C THR A 272 -16.70 -33.25 -68.17
N SER A 273 -16.79 -34.47 -68.72
CA SER A 273 -17.72 -35.50 -68.27
C SER A 273 -17.49 -35.86 -66.80
N ASP A 274 -16.23 -36.04 -66.40
CA ASP A 274 -15.86 -36.32 -65.01
C ASP A 274 -16.27 -35.19 -64.05
N ALA A 275 -16.01 -33.93 -64.41
CA ALA A 275 -16.41 -32.78 -63.62
C ALA A 275 -17.94 -32.70 -63.48
N PHE A 276 -18.68 -32.95 -64.57
CA PHE A 276 -20.13 -32.94 -64.57
C PHE A 276 -20.74 -34.07 -63.73
N GLU A 277 -20.22 -35.29 -63.85
CA GLU A 277 -20.65 -36.44 -63.06
C GLU A 277 -20.39 -36.26 -61.56
N VAL A 278 -19.28 -35.62 -61.19
CA VAL A 278 -19.00 -35.30 -59.78
C VAL A 278 -19.95 -34.22 -59.25
N LEU A 279 -20.33 -33.23 -60.07
CA LEU A 279 -21.33 -32.23 -59.68
C LEU A 279 -22.72 -32.86 -59.49
N LYS A 280 -23.13 -33.80 -60.35
CA LYS A 280 -24.40 -34.54 -60.20
C LYS A 280 -24.45 -35.38 -58.93
N LYS A 281 -23.35 -36.10 -58.63
CA LYS A 281 -23.25 -36.97 -57.45
C LYS A 281 -23.29 -36.20 -56.13
N ASN A 282 -23.06 -34.88 -56.16
CA ASN A 282 -22.99 -34.02 -54.98
C ASN A 282 -23.98 -32.85 -55.06
N PRO A 283 -25.30 -33.12 -55.09
CA PRO A 283 -26.32 -32.08 -55.31
C PRO A 283 -26.36 -31.04 -54.21
N GLN A 284 -25.95 -31.38 -52.98
CA GLN A 284 -25.84 -30.43 -51.86
C GLN A 284 -24.86 -29.27 -52.10
N LEU A 285 -24.01 -29.34 -53.14
CA LEU A 285 -23.03 -28.31 -53.48
C LEU A 285 -23.53 -27.34 -54.53
N ASN A 286 -24.67 -27.60 -55.14
CA ASN A 286 -25.22 -26.84 -56.25
C ASN A 286 -26.29 -25.87 -55.74
N ASP A 287 -26.41 -24.70 -56.36
CA ASP A 287 -27.47 -23.73 -56.06
C ASP A 287 -28.82 -24.11 -56.70
N VAL A 288 -28.83 -25.18 -57.49
CA VAL A 288 -29.99 -25.68 -58.23
C VAL A 288 -30.35 -27.12 -57.85
N ASP A 289 -31.65 -27.42 -57.87
CA ASP A 289 -32.19 -28.75 -57.59
C ASP A 289 -31.75 -29.80 -58.63
N VAL A 290 -31.64 -31.04 -58.15
CA VAL A 290 -31.18 -32.21 -58.91
C VAL A 290 -31.91 -32.38 -60.24
N LYS A 291 -33.20 -32.08 -60.29
CA LYS A 291 -34.04 -32.22 -61.49
C LYS A 291 -33.62 -31.28 -62.63
N GLU A 292 -33.17 -30.07 -62.33
CA GLU A 292 -32.75 -29.10 -63.35
C GLU A 292 -31.36 -29.45 -63.89
N LEU A 293 -30.48 -30.00 -63.05
CA LEU A 293 -29.18 -30.54 -63.42
C LEU A 293 -29.26 -31.74 -64.39
N TYR A 294 -30.26 -32.60 -64.22
CA TYR A 294 -30.52 -33.71 -65.16
C TYR A 294 -31.07 -33.25 -66.51
N GLY A 295 -31.58 -32.02 -66.61
CA GLY A 295 -32.03 -31.42 -67.88
C GLY A 295 -30.88 -30.91 -68.76
N CYS A 296 -29.71 -30.65 -68.18
CA CYS A 296 -28.51 -30.23 -68.90
C CYS A 296 -27.81 -31.46 -69.50
N ASN A 297 -28.25 -31.93 -70.67
CA ASN A 297 -27.57 -33.03 -71.36
C ASN A 297 -26.25 -32.56 -71.98
N PHE A 298 -25.12 -33.09 -71.50
CA PHE A 298 -23.84 -32.97 -72.19
C PHE A 298 -23.88 -33.83 -73.46
N PRO A 299 -23.42 -33.31 -74.62
CA PRO A 299 -23.31 -34.12 -75.82
C PRO A 299 -22.30 -35.24 -75.58
N THR A 300 -22.80 -36.48 -75.54
CA THR A 300 -21.98 -37.69 -75.62
C THR A 300 -21.56 -37.86 -77.08
N THR A 301 -20.33 -37.49 -77.38
CA THR A 301 -19.61 -37.95 -78.58
C THR A 301 -18.23 -38.39 -78.14
#